data_AF-A0A4D5RGP9-F1
#
_entry.id   AF-A0A4D5RGP9-F1
#
_cell.length_a   1.000
_cell.length_b   1.000
_cell.length_c   1.000
_cell.angle_alpha   90.00
_cell.angle_beta   90.00
_cell.angle_gamma   90.00
#
_symmetry.space_group_name_H-M   'P 1'
#
loop_
_entity.id
_entity.type
_entity.pdbx_description
1 polymer ?
#
loop_
_entity_poly.entity_id
_entity_poly.type
_entity_poly.pdbx_seq_one_letter_code
_entity_poly.pdbx_strand_id
1 'polypeptide(L)'
;MFKISENLSCFRTSLNQWFEEVRTLEKSTNKELKVTTLKISDHLSGLHTSVEQCREDAREAARKTNDQLEAQSSILSEQLVRIKTQGFAAANKELKLAIEDTMKTHIAQELRVQYEELMNVTKSVSKCVLEFCGAKEFHWYFKGWEHLKKRALDKMYPFTKSPLKYVCGYNVCIRIWLDETRGPTVLLIGMCIHPGVNDSKLEWPFSKTYTLGVIHPKDNAKIESHEVDASEYWKFRCFQMPKQGGNLCIGGLPLRTINELETEGFVNDDSLHCFLQIEP
;
A
#
# COMPACT_ATOMS: atom_id res chain seq x y z
N MET A 1 -116.82 96.19 14.42
CA MET A 1 -115.89 96.16 15.58
C MET A 1 -116.00 94.88 16.44
N PHE A 2 -117.03 94.03 16.28
CA PHE A 2 -117.21 92.81 17.10
C PHE A 2 -116.37 91.58 16.66
N LYS A 3 -116.05 91.44 15.37
CA LYS A 3 -115.35 90.26 14.81
C LYS A 3 -113.86 90.16 15.20
N ILE A 4 -113.25 91.26 15.65
CA ILE A 4 -111.83 91.32 16.05
C ILE A 4 -111.65 90.85 17.50
N SER A 5 -112.60 91.16 18.39
CA SER A 5 -112.60 90.76 19.80
C SER A 5 -112.74 89.25 19.97
N GLU A 6 -113.67 88.64 19.22
CA GLU A 6 -113.92 87.20 19.25
C GLU A 6 -112.74 86.40 18.67
N ASN A 7 -112.14 86.90 17.58
CA ASN A 7 -110.91 86.33 17.01
C ASN A 7 -109.73 86.42 17.98
N LEU A 8 -109.55 87.53 18.72
CA LEU A 8 -108.48 87.67 19.72
C LEU A 8 -108.66 86.75 20.93
N SER A 9 -109.89 86.56 21.39
CA SER A 9 -110.22 85.62 22.48
C SER A 9 -109.96 84.17 22.06
N CYS A 10 -110.38 83.79 20.85
CA CYS A 10 -110.11 82.47 20.27
C CYS A 10 -108.60 82.25 20.08
N PHE A 11 -107.87 83.26 19.57
CA PHE A 11 -106.42 83.20 19.42
C PHE A 11 -105.70 83.03 20.76
N ARG A 12 -106.10 83.77 21.80
CA ARG A 12 -105.53 83.66 23.14
C ARG A 12 -105.76 82.29 23.77
N THR A 13 -106.93 81.70 23.55
CA THR A 13 -107.27 80.37 24.06
C THR A 13 -106.46 79.29 23.33
N SER A 14 -106.36 79.37 22.00
CA SER A 14 -105.51 78.47 21.20
C SER A 14 -104.03 78.59 21.54
N LEU A 15 -103.54 79.81 21.82
CA LEU A 15 -102.15 80.06 22.18
C LEU A 15 -101.82 79.51 23.58
N ASN A 16 -102.74 79.65 24.55
CA ASN A 16 -102.59 79.05 25.87
C ASN A 16 -102.65 77.52 25.82
N GLN A 17 -103.53 76.96 24.99
CA GLN A 17 -103.61 75.52 24.77
C GLN A 17 -102.33 74.98 24.12
N TRP A 18 -101.80 75.68 23.11
CA TRP A 18 -100.50 75.36 22.52
C TRP A 18 -99.37 75.39 23.56
N PHE A 19 -99.33 76.38 24.46
CA PHE A 19 -98.33 76.43 25.52
C PHE A 19 -98.41 75.25 26.51
N GLU A 20 -99.61 74.79 26.89
CA GLU A 20 -99.75 73.61 27.75
C GLU A 20 -99.45 72.30 27.01
N GLU A 21 -99.79 72.19 25.72
CA GLU A 21 -99.39 71.07 24.87
C GLU A 21 -97.85 71.00 24.71
N VAL A 22 -97.19 72.15 24.51
CA VAL A 22 -95.72 72.24 24.47
C VAL A 22 -95.11 71.85 25.82
N ARG A 23 -95.66 72.33 26.94
CA ARG A 23 -95.14 72.01 28.28
C ARG A 23 -95.34 70.54 28.65
N THR A 24 -96.47 69.95 28.28
CA THR A 24 -96.74 68.52 28.52
C THR A 24 -95.85 67.63 27.63
N LEU A 25 -95.65 68.01 26.36
CA LEU A 25 -94.70 67.37 25.46
C LEU A 25 -93.27 67.44 25.99
N GLU A 26 -92.81 68.61 26.46
CA GLU A 26 -91.49 68.82 27.06
C GLU A 26 -91.31 67.96 28.33
N LYS A 27 -92.30 67.91 29.23
CA LYS A 27 -92.24 67.04 30.42
C LYS A 27 -92.19 65.57 30.05
N SER A 28 -92.96 65.13 29.05
CA SER A 28 -92.98 63.74 28.59
C SER A 28 -91.64 63.35 27.97
N THR A 29 -91.14 64.15 27.04
CA THR A 29 -89.84 63.92 26.38
C THR A 29 -88.67 63.98 27.36
N ASN A 30 -88.69 64.87 28.34
CA ASN A 30 -87.64 64.94 29.37
C ASN A 30 -87.64 63.69 30.27
N LYS A 31 -88.82 63.18 30.65
CA LYS A 31 -88.92 61.90 31.37
C LYS A 31 -88.36 60.74 30.54
N GLU A 32 -88.71 60.68 29.26
CA GLU A 32 -88.22 59.63 28.35
C GLU A 32 -86.70 59.71 28.15
N LEU A 33 -86.15 60.92 27.93
CA LEU A 33 -84.72 61.18 27.88
C LEU A 33 -83.99 60.73 29.15
N LYS A 34 -84.57 60.98 30.33
CA LYS A 34 -83.97 60.57 31.59
C LYS A 34 -83.93 59.04 31.72
N VAL A 35 -85.02 58.37 31.34
CA VAL A 35 -85.08 56.89 31.35
C VAL A 35 -84.11 56.28 30.35
N THR A 36 -84.03 56.81 29.13
CA THR A 36 -83.08 56.32 28.11
C THR A 36 -81.63 56.59 28.51
N THR A 37 -81.34 57.75 29.10
CA THR A 37 -79.99 58.07 29.62
C THR A 37 -79.57 57.11 30.73
N LEU A 38 -80.46 56.77 31.66
CA LEU A 38 -80.18 55.77 32.70
C LEU A 38 -79.90 54.38 32.09
N LYS A 39 -80.74 53.94 31.13
CA LYS A 39 -80.50 52.68 30.41
C LYS A 39 -79.14 52.69 29.70
N ILE A 40 -78.79 53.78 29.01
CA ILE A 40 -77.49 53.91 28.36
C ILE A 40 -76.36 53.81 29.40
N SER A 41 -76.48 54.46 30.55
CA SER A 41 -75.51 54.39 31.63
C SER A 41 -75.33 52.96 32.16
N ASP A 42 -76.42 52.23 32.37
CA ASP A 42 -76.39 50.84 32.83
C ASP A 42 -75.74 49.91 31.79
N HIS A 43 -76.09 50.09 30.51
CA HIS A 43 -75.49 49.34 29.40
C HIS A 43 -73.99 49.63 29.28
N LEU A 44 -73.57 50.89 29.42
CA LEU A 44 -72.15 51.28 29.39
C LEU A 44 -71.39 50.68 30.58
N SER A 45 -71.99 50.64 31.77
CA SER A 45 -71.39 50.00 32.96
C SER A 45 -71.23 48.48 32.78
N GLY A 46 -72.26 47.82 32.24
CA GLY A 46 -72.21 46.39 31.89
C GLY A 46 -71.15 46.08 30.82
N LEU A 47 -71.07 46.93 29.78
CA LEU A 47 -70.05 46.81 28.73
C LEU A 47 -68.65 47.00 29.30
N HIS A 48 -68.42 48.01 30.14
CA HIS A 48 -67.14 48.25 30.80
C HIS A 48 -66.69 47.02 31.60
N THR A 49 -67.59 46.45 32.39
CA THR A 49 -67.32 45.23 33.18
C THR A 49 -66.96 44.04 32.27
N SER A 50 -67.68 43.87 31.16
CA SER A 50 -67.44 42.78 30.20
C SER A 50 -66.09 42.94 29.47
N VAL A 51 -65.73 44.17 29.13
CA VAL A 51 -64.43 44.50 28.51
C VAL A 51 -63.29 44.23 29.48
N GLU A 52 -63.43 44.62 30.75
CA GLU A 52 -62.43 44.38 31.78
C GLU A 52 -62.23 42.88 32.06
N GLN A 53 -63.31 42.10 32.11
CA GLN A 53 -63.23 40.64 32.24
C GLN A 53 -62.54 40.02 31.02
N CYS A 54 -62.94 40.38 29.81
CA CYS A 54 -62.33 39.89 28.57
C CYS A 54 -60.82 40.22 28.51
N ARG A 55 -60.44 41.41 28.99
CA ARG A 55 -59.03 41.81 29.08
C ARG A 55 -58.25 40.94 30.05
N GLU A 56 -58.81 40.59 31.21
CA GLU A 56 -58.11 39.75 32.16
C GLU A 56 -58.04 38.29 31.70
N ASP A 57 -59.12 37.75 31.13
CA ASP A 57 -59.13 36.41 30.52
C ASP A 57 -58.07 36.32 29.40
N ALA A 58 -57.93 37.36 28.57
CA ALA A 58 -56.90 37.42 27.54
C ALA A 58 -55.48 37.46 28.13
N ARG A 59 -55.26 38.17 29.24
CA ARG A 59 -53.96 38.16 29.95
C ARG A 59 -53.66 36.80 30.56
N GLU A 60 -54.65 36.16 31.17
CA GLU A 60 -54.48 34.83 31.76
C GLU A 60 -54.17 33.77 30.69
N ALA A 61 -54.88 33.80 29.56
CA ALA A 61 -54.59 32.94 28.42
C ALA A 61 -53.16 33.16 27.90
N ALA A 62 -52.72 34.42 27.79
CA ALA A 62 -51.37 34.77 27.35
C ALA A 62 -50.28 34.32 28.35
N ARG A 63 -50.53 34.42 29.65
CA ARG A 63 -49.62 33.89 30.69
C ARG A 63 -49.48 32.38 30.55
N LYS A 64 -50.61 31.67 30.47
CA LYS A 64 -50.62 30.20 30.36
C LYS A 64 -49.91 29.68 29.11
N THR A 65 -50.08 30.34 27.96
CA THR A 65 -49.36 29.95 26.74
C THR A 65 -47.87 30.26 26.84
N ASN A 66 -47.49 31.38 27.46
CA ASN A 66 -46.08 31.72 27.68
C ASN A 66 -45.40 30.71 28.61
N ASP A 67 -46.02 30.36 29.74
CA ASP A 67 -45.51 29.36 30.68
C ASP A 67 -45.35 27.98 30.02
N GLN A 68 -46.32 27.60 29.18
CA GLN A 68 -46.26 26.35 28.42
C GLN A 68 -45.11 26.36 27.40
N LEU A 69 -44.90 27.49 26.72
CA LEU A 69 -43.81 27.65 25.75
C LEU A 69 -42.45 27.59 26.44
N GLU A 70 -42.32 28.21 27.61
CA GLU A 70 -41.08 28.21 28.40
C GLU A 70 -40.75 26.81 28.91
N ALA A 71 -41.75 26.06 29.40
CA ALA A 71 -41.59 24.66 29.78
C ALA A 71 -41.15 23.78 28.59
N GLN A 72 -41.77 23.94 27.41
CA GLN A 72 -41.35 23.18 26.22
C GLN A 72 -39.94 23.54 25.76
N SER A 73 -39.59 24.84 25.80
CA SER A 73 -38.25 25.33 25.45
C SER A 73 -37.18 24.75 26.38
N SER A 74 -37.47 24.67 27.68
CA SER A 74 -36.60 24.06 28.69
C SER A 74 -36.36 22.57 28.40
N ILE A 75 -37.41 21.79 28.15
CA ILE A 75 -37.30 20.36 27.81
C ILE A 75 -36.48 20.14 26.53
N LEU A 76 -36.74 20.94 25.49
CA LEU A 76 -35.99 20.85 24.22
C LEU A 76 -34.51 21.18 24.43
N SER A 77 -34.19 22.18 25.25
CA SER A 77 -32.79 22.50 25.59
C SER A 77 -32.10 21.34 26.29
N GLU A 78 -32.74 20.70 27.27
CA GLU A 78 -32.17 19.54 27.97
C GLU A 78 -31.94 18.35 27.02
N GLN A 79 -32.89 18.08 26.13
CA GLN A 79 -32.74 17.03 25.12
C GLN A 79 -31.59 17.33 24.15
N LEU A 80 -31.46 18.60 23.72
CA LEU A 80 -30.37 19.03 22.84
C LEU A 80 -29.01 18.85 23.52
N VAL A 81 -28.89 19.21 24.80
CA VAL A 81 -27.68 19.00 25.59
C VAL A 81 -27.36 17.51 25.71
N ARG A 82 -28.37 16.66 25.97
CA ARG A 82 -28.19 15.22 26.07
C ARG A 82 -27.71 14.60 24.77
N ILE A 83 -28.29 14.98 23.64
CA ILE A 83 -27.85 14.53 22.31
C ILE A 83 -26.40 14.99 22.06
N LYS A 84 -26.10 16.26 22.33
CA LYS A 84 -24.76 16.84 22.16
C LYS A 84 -23.70 16.11 22.97
N THR A 85 -23.99 15.82 24.23
CA THR A 85 -23.00 15.27 25.18
C THR A 85 -22.92 13.76 25.15
N GLN A 86 -24.05 13.05 25.09
CA GLN A 86 -24.07 11.59 25.18
C GLN A 86 -24.10 10.96 23.79
N GLY A 87 -25.02 11.41 22.92
CA GLY A 87 -25.22 10.84 21.59
C GLY A 87 -23.97 10.99 20.71
N PHE A 88 -23.52 12.23 20.52
CA PHE A 88 -22.34 12.48 19.68
C PHE A 88 -21.04 11.94 20.28
N ALA A 89 -20.87 11.97 21.61
CA ALA A 89 -19.65 11.45 22.23
C ALA A 89 -19.54 9.92 22.09
N ALA A 90 -20.65 9.20 22.28
CA ALA A 90 -20.69 7.76 22.06
C ALA A 90 -20.40 7.41 20.59
N ALA A 91 -21.09 8.08 19.66
CA ALA A 91 -20.88 7.87 18.22
C ALA A 91 -19.43 8.17 17.80
N ASN A 92 -18.82 9.26 18.31
CA ASN A 92 -17.42 9.57 18.01
C ASN A 92 -16.45 8.52 18.58
N LYS A 93 -16.73 7.97 19.76
CA LYS A 93 -15.88 6.93 20.35
C LYS A 93 -15.93 5.65 19.53
N GLU A 94 -17.12 5.23 19.10
CA GLU A 94 -17.30 4.07 18.22
C GLU A 94 -16.65 4.27 16.87
N LEU A 95 -16.86 5.44 16.24
CA LEU A 95 -16.24 5.78 14.97
C LEU A 95 -14.72 5.76 15.05
N LYS A 96 -14.13 6.31 16.13
CA LYS A 96 -12.68 6.31 16.35
C LYS A 96 -12.14 4.87 16.45
N LEU A 97 -12.80 4.01 17.22
CA LEU A 97 -12.40 2.61 17.36
C LEU A 97 -12.49 1.85 16.03
N ALA A 98 -13.56 2.07 15.26
CA ALA A 98 -13.75 1.45 13.95
C ALA A 98 -12.66 1.88 12.95
N ILE A 99 -12.30 3.17 12.94
CA ILE A 99 -11.20 3.69 12.11
C ILE A 99 -9.87 3.05 12.51
N GLU A 100 -9.57 3.01 13.81
CA GLU A 100 -8.32 2.45 14.33
C GLU A 100 -8.16 0.96 13.98
N ASP A 101 -9.22 0.17 14.14
CA ASP A 101 -9.23 -1.26 13.80
C ASP A 101 -9.09 -1.50 12.29
N THR A 102 -9.81 -0.71 11.48
CA THR A 102 -9.72 -0.78 10.02
C THR A 102 -8.32 -0.43 9.53
N MET A 103 -7.73 0.66 10.05
CA MET A 103 -6.37 1.07 9.68
C MET A 103 -5.35 0.02 10.09
N LYS A 104 -5.45 -0.53 11.30
CA LYS A 104 -4.52 -1.56 11.81
C LYS A 104 -4.56 -2.81 10.93
N THR A 105 -5.76 -3.25 10.55
CA THR A 105 -5.96 -4.42 9.69
C THR A 105 -5.40 -4.19 8.29
N HIS A 106 -5.71 -3.03 7.69
CA HIS A 106 -5.23 -2.67 6.35
C HIS A 106 -3.70 -2.56 6.30
N ILE A 107 -3.08 -1.88 7.27
CA ILE A 107 -1.62 -1.74 7.36
C ILE A 107 -0.95 -3.11 7.54
N ALA A 108 -1.51 -3.99 8.36
CA ALA A 108 -0.96 -5.33 8.57
C ALA A 108 -1.01 -6.19 7.30
N GLN A 109 -2.10 -6.10 6.53
CA GLN A 109 -2.22 -6.79 5.24
C GLN A 109 -1.22 -6.27 4.21
N GLU A 110 -1.12 -4.94 4.05
CA GLU A 110 -0.20 -4.33 3.09
C GLU A 110 1.26 -4.66 3.44
N LEU A 111 1.64 -4.54 4.71
CA LEU A 111 2.99 -4.92 5.18
C LEU A 111 3.31 -6.39 4.89
N ARG A 112 2.33 -7.29 5.05
CA ARG A 112 2.53 -8.71 4.76
C ARG A 112 2.77 -8.94 3.28
N VAL A 113 1.96 -8.34 2.40
CA VAL A 113 2.13 -8.45 0.95
C VAL A 113 3.50 -7.92 0.52
N GLN A 114 3.87 -6.72 0.98
CA GLN A 114 5.17 -6.14 0.67
C GLN A 114 6.34 -6.97 1.20
N TYR A 115 6.21 -7.57 2.38
CA TYR A 115 7.23 -8.46 2.93
C TYR A 115 7.38 -9.73 2.08
N GLU A 116 6.28 -10.35 1.66
CA GLU A 116 6.31 -11.54 0.78
C GLU A 116 6.94 -11.22 -0.59
N GLU A 117 6.58 -10.08 -1.20
CA GLU A 117 7.21 -9.60 -2.44
C GLU A 117 8.71 -9.34 -2.27
N LEU A 118 9.11 -8.63 -1.22
CA LEU A 118 10.51 -8.35 -0.92
C LEU A 118 11.30 -9.65 -0.75
N MET A 119 10.75 -10.63 -0.01
CA MET A 119 11.40 -11.93 0.18
C MET A 119 11.55 -12.70 -1.14
N ASN A 120 10.58 -12.61 -2.05
CA ASN A 120 10.68 -13.22 -3.37
C ASN A 120 11.76 -12.54 -4.23
N VAL A 121 11.82 -11.20 -4.22
CA VAL A 121 12.87 -10.42 -4.90
C VAL A 121 14.24 -10.78 -4.33
N THR A 122 14.41 -10.80 -3.01
CA THR A 122 15.67 -11.16 -2.36
C THR A 122 16.12 -12.57 -2.74
N LYS A 123 15.22 -13.57 -2.73
CA LYS A 123 15.56 -14.94 -3.17
C LYS A 123 16.00 -14.98 -4.64
N SER A 124 15.30 -14.25 -5.51
CA SER A 124 15.64 -14.16 -6.94
C SER A 124 17.02 -13.52 -7.14
N VAL A 125 17.30 -12.41 -6.45
CA VAL A 125 18.60 -11.74 -6.49
C VAL A 125 19.69 -12.62 -5.91
N SER A 126 19.49 -13.28 -4.76
CA SER A 126 20.47 -14.20 -4.20
C SER A 126 20.78 -15.37 -5.13
N LYS A 127 19.75 -15.94 -5.78
CA LYS A 127 19.96 -16.99 -6.79
C LYS A 127 20.77 -16.46 -7.97
N CYS A 128 20.43 -15.28 -8.48
CA CYS A 128 21.19 -14.59 -9.53
C CYS A 128 22.64 -14.38 -9.10
N VAL A 129 22.89 -13.83 -7.92
CA VAL A 129 24.24 -13.61 -7.38
C VAL A 129 24.99 -14.93 -7.20
N LEU A 130 24.37 -16.01 -6.72
CA LEU A 130 25.03 -17.31 -6.63
C LEU A 130 25.35 -17.92 -8.01
N GLU A 131 24.51 -17.66 -9.01
CA GLU A 131 24.69 -18.14 -10.38
C GLU A 131 25.75 -17.32 -11.14
N PHE A 132 25.83 -16.01 -10.92
CA PHE A 132 26.76 -15.11 -11.63
C PHE A 132 28.07 -14.85 -10.86
N CYS A 133 28.00 -14.70 -9.54
CA CYS A 133 29.16 -14.61 -8.65
C CYS A 133 29.54 -15.99 -8.10
N GLY A 134 29.38 -17.04 -8.93
CA GLY A 134 29.81 -18.39 -8.61
C GLY A 134 31.29 -18.43 -8.21
N ALA A 135 31.71 -19.53 -7.58
CA ALA A 135 33.10 -19.72 -7.18
C ALA A 135 34.03 -19.38 -8.36
N LYS A 136 35.00 -18.49 -8.12
CA LYS A 136 36.01 -18.10 -9.13
C LYS A 136 36.97 -19.25 -9.44
N GLU A 137 36.97 -20.26 -8.58
CA GLU A 137 37.88 -21.39 -8.59
C GLU A 137 37.13 -22.72 -8.47
N PHE A 138 37.66 -23.73 -9.15
CA PHE A 138 37.18 -25.09 -9.17
C PHE A 138 38.35 -26.05 -8.98
N HIS A 139 38.31 -26.82 -7.89
CA HIS A 139 39.28 -27.88 -7.62
C HIS A 139 38.72 -29.25 -7.94
N TRP A 140 39.58 -30.08 -8.53
CA TRP A 140 39.30 -31.47 -8.84
C TRP A 140 40.41 -32.38 -8.33
N TYR A 141 40.06 -33.24 -7.38
CA TYR A 141 40.93 -34.31 -6.89
C TYR A 141 40.70 -35.54 -7.77
N PHE A 142 41.47 -35.64 -8.85
CA PHE A 142 41.44 -36.80 -9.73
C PHE A 142 42.02 -38.02 -9.02
N LYS A 143 41.36 -39.18 -9.14
CA LYS A 143 41.84 -40.49 -8.67
C LYS A 143 41.97 -41.44 -9.86
N GLY A 144 42.98 -42.30 -9.87
CA GLY A 144 43.25 -43.22 -10.98
C GLY A 144 44.40 -42.78 -11.87
N TRP A 145 45.43 -42.16 -11.31
CA TRP A 145 46.64 -41.75 -12.02
C TRP A 145 47.35 -42.90 -12.74
N GLU A 146 47.57 -44.02 -12.06
CA GLU A 146 48.18 -45.23 -12.62
C GLU A 146 47.34 -45.80 -13.77
N HIS A 147 46.02 -45.78 -13.60
CA HIS A 147 45.10 -46.20 -14.66
C HIS A 147 45.13 -45.25 -15.87
N LEU A 148 45.28 -43.93 -15.64
CA LEU A 148 45.45 -42.95 -16.71
C LEU A 148 46.74 -43.21 -17.50
N LYS A 149 47.87 -43.43 -16.81
CA LYS A 149 49.15 -43.81 -17.43
C LYS A 149 49.03 -45.07 -18.27
N LYS A 150 48.46 -46.14 -17.71
CA LYS A 150 48.27 -47.41 -18.43
C LYS A 150 47.47 -47.25 -19.71
N ARG A 151 46.34 -46.52 -19.66
CA ARG A 151 45.52 -46.28 -20.84
C ARG A 151 46.28 -45.49 -21.92
N ALA A 152 47.19 -44.58 -21.53
CA ALA A 152 47.94 -43.76 -22.49
C ALA A 152 48.85 -44.61 -23.38
N LEU A 153 49.44 -45.67 -22.81
CA LEU A 153 50.27 -46.65 -23.52
C LEU A 153 49.48 -47.48 -24.55
N ASP A 154 48.19 -47.71 -24.30
CA ASP A 154 47.30 -48.52 -25.15
C ASP A 154 46.80 -47.76 -26.42
N LYS A 155 47.40 -46.59 -26.76
CA LYS A 155 47.26 -45.81 -28.00
C LYS A 155 45.88 -45.21 -28.32
N MET A 156 44.96 -45.16 -27.38
CA MET A 156 43.61 -44.60 -27.61
C MET A 156 43.41 -43.26 -26.90
N TYR A 157 44.25 -42.24 -27.19
CA TYR A 157 44.17 -40.84 -26.68
C TYR A 157 43.27 -40.65 -25.43
N PRO A 158 43.59 -41.29 -24.30
CA PRO A 158 42.66 -41.37 -23.19
C PRO A 158 42.69 -40.06 -22.43
N PHE A 159 41.53 -39.42 -22.37
CA PHE A 159 41.33 -38.25 -21.53
C PHE A 159 40.38 -38.58 -20.39
N THR A 160 40.52 -37.85 -19.30
CA THR A 160 39.55 -37.86 -18.20
C THR A 160 39.01 -36.44 -18.03
N LYS A 161 37.73 -36.35 -17.71
CA LYS A 161 37.07 -35.07 -17.41
C LYS A 161 36.64 -35.07 -15.94
N SER A 162 36.78 -33.92 -15.30
CA SER A 162 36.15 -33.66 -14.01
C SER A 162 34.63 -33.67 -14.13
N PRO A 163 33.90 -33.74 -12.99
CA PRO A 163 32.51 -33.32 -12.94
C PRO A 163 32.34 -31.88 -13.46
N LEU A 164 31.16 -31.58 -13.99
CA LEU A 164 30.77 -30.24 -14.40
C LEU A 164 30.60 -29.32 -13.18
N LYS A 165 31.08 -28.08 -13.29
CA LYS A 165 30.99 -27.07 -12.25
C LYS A 165 30.75 -25.69 -12.87
N TYR A 166 29.91 -24.89 -12.22
CA TYR A 166 29.75 -23.48 -12.57
C TYR A 166 30.90 -22.66 -11.99
N VAL A 167 31.63 -21.94 -12.85
CA VAL A 167 32.72 -21.02 -12.51
C VAL A 167 32.47 -19.72 -13.25
N CYS A 168 32.35 -18.60 -12.53
CA CYS A 168 31.96 -17.29 -13.10
C CYS A 168 30.72 -17.35 -14.02
N GLY A 169 29.74 -18.20 -13.66
CA GLY A 169 28.51 -18.42 -14.42
C GLY A 169 28.61 -19.43 -15.58
N TYR A 170 29.81 -19.75 -16.07
CA TYR A 170 30.03 -20.72 -17.14
C TYR A 170 30.03 -22.16 -16.60
N ASN A 171 29.34 -23.07 -17.29
CA ASN A 171 29.34 -24.50 -16.95
C ASN A 171 30.59 -25.17 -17.55
N VAL A 172 31.57 -25.52 -16.73
CA VAL A 172 32.89 -25.97 -17.19
C VAL A 172 33.31 -27.29 -16.57
N CYS A 173 34.26 -27.98 -17.20
CA CYS A 173 35.01 -29.07 -16.58
C CYS A 173 36.50 -28.99 -16.95
N ILE A 174 37.36 -29.53 -16.10
CA ILE A 174 38.77 -29.74 -16.36
C ILE A 174 38.92 -31.04 -17.15
N ARG A 175 39.72 -31.02 -18.21
CA ARG A 175 40.11 -32.19 -18.99
C ARG A 175 41.61 -32.40 -18.85
N ILE A 176 42.01 -33.63 -18.50
CA ILE A 176 43.42 -34.05 -18.46
C ILE A 176 43.67 -35.23 -19.39
N TRP A 177 44.84 -35.27 -20.00
CA TRP A 177 45.32 -36.41 -20.78
C TRP A 177 46.85 -36.39 -20.87
N LEU A 178 47.43 -37.52 -21.27
CA LEU A 178 48.86 -37.68 -21.44
C LEU A 178 49.20 -37.66 -22.92
N ASP A 179 50.28 -36.98 -23.29
CA ASP A 179 50.80 -36.94 -24.66
C ASP A 179 52.25 -37.41 -24.71
N GLU A 180 52.51 -38.32 -25.65
CA GLU A 180 53.80 -38.97 -25.89
C GLU A 180 54.31 -38.71 -27.31
N THR A 181 53.61 -37.89 -28.10
CA THR A 181 53.86 -37.77 -29.55
C THR A 181 55.17 -37.05 -29.91
N ARG A 182 55.84 -36.39 -28.96
CA ARG A 182 57.03 -35.55 -29.23
C ARG A 182 58.16 -35.64 -28.18
N GLY A 183 58.23 -36.70 -27.38
CA GLY A 183 59.30 -36.85 -26.38
C GLY A 183 58.82 -37.49 -25.08
N PRO A 184 59.33 -37.06 -23.91
CA PRO A 184 58.84 -37.52 -22.61
C PRO A 184 57.32 -37.37 -22.49
N THR A 185 56.65 -38.30 -21.83
CA THR A 185 55.21 -38.23 -21.57
C THR A 185 54.89 -37.00 -20.71
N VAL A 186 54.06 -36.10 -21.24
CA VAL A 186 53.68 -34.85 -20.57
C VAL A 186 52.21 -34.87 -20.21
N LEU A 187 51.88 -34.31 -19.04
CA LEU A 187 50.50 -34.02 -18.65
C LEU A 187 50.00 -32.78 -19.38
N LEU A 188 48.92 -32.96 -20.14
CA LEU A 188 48.17 -31.88 -20.75
C LEU A 188 46.89 -31.61 -19.95
N ILE A 189 46.65 -30.34 -19.65
CA ILE A 189 45.44 -29.86 -18.98
C ILE A 189 44.70 -28.86 -19.86
N GLY A 190 43.38 -28.82 -19.74
CA GLY A 190 42.59 -27.79 -20.39
C GLY A 190 41.17 -27.68 -19.85
N MET A 191 40.47 -26.62 -20.24
CA MET A 191 39.08 -26.35 -19.88
C MET A 191 38.16 -26.73 -21.02
N CYS A 192 37.02 -27.36 -20.70
CA CYS A 192 35.90 -27.50 -21.62
C CYS A 192 34.70 -26.72 -21.09
N ILE A 193 34.07 -25.93 -21.96
CA ILE A 193 32.83 -25.21 -21.66
C ILE A 193 31.64 -26.01 -22.21
N HIS A 194 30.65 -26.25 -21.39
CA HIS A 194 29.46 -27.05 -21.69
C HIS A 194 28.19 -26.18 -21.63
N PRO A 195 27.09 -26.59 -22.29
CA PRO A 195 25.84 -25.86 -22.21
C PRO A 195 25.39 -25.69 -20.76
N GLY A 196 25.01 -24.48 -20.41
CA GLY A 196 24.55 -24.10 -19.09
C GLY A 196 23.23 -23.34 -19.12
N VAL A 197 22.51 -23.33 -18.00
CA VAL A 197 21.26 -22.55 -17.86
C VAL A 197 21.49 -21.03 -17.95
N ASN A 198 22.74 -20.58 -17.82
CA ASN A 198 23.13 -19.17 -17.82
C ASN A 198 23.60 -18.66 -19.18
N ASP A 199 23.76 -19.53 -20.19
CA ASP A 199 24.48 -19.18 -21.43
C ASP A 199 23.90 -17.96 -22.15
N SER A 200 22.58 -17.74 -22.11
CA SER A 200 21.92 -16.59 -22.74
C SER A 200 22.20 -15.24 -22.07
N LYS A 201 22.73 -15.25 -20.84
CA LYS A 201 23.03 -14.06 -20.05
C LYS A 201 24.53 -13.78 -19.91
N LEU A 202 25.37 -14.67 -20.43
CA LEU A 202 26.83 -14.57 -20.35
C LEU A 202 27.41 -13.97 -21.63
N GLU A 203 28.64 -13.47 -21.52
CA GLU A 203 29.39 -12.95 -22.66
C GLU A 203 29.87 -14.10 -23.55
N TRP A 204 29.68 -13.94 -24.86
CA TRP A 204 30.17 -14.86 -25.88
C TRP A 204 30.74 -14.12 -27.10
N PRO A 205 31.83 -14.62 -27.71
CA PRO A 205 32.63 -15.77 -27.27
C PRO A 205 33.29 -15.54 -25.91
N PHE A 206 33.59 -16.63 -25.20
CA PHE A 206 34.29 -16.59 -23.92
C PHE A 206 35.61 -15.85 -24.08
N SER A 207 35.76 -14.77 -23.33
CA SER A 207 36.82 -13.75 -23.47
C SER A 207 37.59 -13.53 -22.17
N LYS A 208 37.37 -14.35 -21.13
CA LYS A 208 37.99 -14.19 -19.82
C LYS A 208 39.39 -14.81 -19.77
N THR A 209 40.24 -14.22 -18.94
CA THR A 209 41.49 -14.85 -18.51
C THR A 209 41.18 -16.00 -17.56
N TYR A 210 41.85 -17.13 -17.73
CA TYR A 210 41.72 -18.26 -16.83
C TYR A 210 43.06 -18.97 -16.60
N THR A 211 43.22 -19.51 -15.40
CA THR A 211 44.40 -20.29 -14.99
C THR A 211 44.01 -21.74 -14.73
N LEU A 212 44.81 -22.67 -15.23
CA LEU A 212 44.67 -24.11 -15.01
C LEU A 212 45.98 -24.68 -14.52
N GLY A 213 45.93 -25.64 -13.60
CA GLY A 213 47.14 -26.29 -13.14
C GLY A 213 46.93 -27.42 -12.17
N VAL A 214 48.01 -27.80 -11.50
CA VAL A 214 48.06 -28.78 -10.44
C VAL A 214 48.68 -28.18 -9.18
N ILE A 215 48.15 -28.56 -8.03
CA ILE A 215 48.59 -28.09 -6.71
C ILE A 215 49.25 -29.26 -5.99
N HIS A 216 50.40 -29.01 -5.36
CA HIS A 216 51.06 -30.04 -4.56
C HIS A 216 50.23 -30.35 -3.30
N PRO A 217 49.87 -31.62 -3.03
CA PRO A 217 48.85 -31.99 -2.04
C PRO A 217 49.25 -31.69 -0.58
N LYS A 218 50.53 -31.45 -0.31
CA LYS A 218 51.07 -31.12 1.04
C LYS A 218 51.64 -29.71 1.14
N ASP A 219 51.78 -29.01 0.01
CA ASP A 219 52.38 -27.68 -0.06
C ASP A 219 51.59 -26.83 -1.05
N ASN A 220 50.57 -26.14 -0.54
CA ASN A 220 49.66 -25.37 -1.38
C ASN A 220 50.33 -24.16 -2.07
N ALA A 221 51.57 -23.80 -1.69
CA ALA A 221 52.34 -22.77 -2.37
C ALA A 221 53.06 -23.31 -3.62
N LYS A 222 53.24 -24.63 -3.71
CA LYS A 222 53.88 -25.28 -4.86
C LYS A 222 52.81 -25.64 -5.89
N ILE A 223 52.72 -24.82 -6.93
CA ILE A 223 51.71 -24.89 -7.99
C ILE A 223 52.42 -24.91 -9.35
N GLU A 224 51.96 -25.78 -10.24
CA GLU A 224 52.35 -25.78 -11.65
C GLU A 224 51.12 -25.44 -12.47
N SER A 225 51.15 -24.32 -13.20
CA SER A 225 49.97 -23.79 -13.86
C SER A 225 50.29 -22.97 -15.12
N HIS A 226 49.29 -22.82 -15.97
CA HIS A 226 49.30 -21.89 -17.08
C HIS A 226 48.09 -20.95 -17.03
N GLU A 227 48.36 -19.69 -17.32
CA GLU A 227 47.34 -18.68 -17.57
C GLU A 227 47.08 -18.57 -19.07
N VAL A 228 45.82 -18.34 -19.43
CA VAL A 228 45.37 -18.16 -20.79
C VAL A 228 44.43 -16.97 -20.85
N ASP A 229 44.78 -15.98 -21.66
CA ASP A 229 43.84 -14.95 -22.11
C ASP A 229 43.00 -15.52 -23.26
N ALA A 230 41.73 -15.84 -23.00
CA ALA A 230 40.85 -16.38 -24.03
C ALA A 230 40.44 -15.36 -25.09
N SER A 231 40.55 -14.06 -24.81
CA SER A 231 40.19 -13.00 -25.76
C SER A 231 41.06 -13.03 -27.02
N GLU A 232 42.32 -13.48 -26.91
CA GLU A 232 43.24 -13.67 -28.04
C GLU A 232 42.78 -14.78 -29.00
N TYR A 233 41.96 -15.72 -28.52
CA TYR A 233 41.51 -16.90 -29.26
C TYR A 233 40.01 -16.89 -29.54
N TRP A 234 39.38 -15.72 -29.57
CA TRP A 234 37.93 -15.57 -29.72
C TRP A 234 37.35 -16.31 -30.94
N LYS A 235 38.12 -16.50 -32.01
CA LYS A 235 37.68 -17.24 -33.23
C LYS A 235 37.64 -18.76 -33.04
N PHE A 236 38.27 -19.29 -31.99
CA PHE A 236 38.37 -20.73 -31.80
C PHE A 236 37.03 -21.28 -31.30
N ARG A 237 36.60 -22.41 -31.89
CA ARG A 237 35.31 -23.05 -31.57
C ARG A 237 35.16 -23.47 -30.11
N CYS A 238 36.28 -23.61 -29.39
CA CYS A 238 36.35 -23.93 -27.97
C CYS A 238 35.76 -22.85 -27.04
N PHE A 239 35.74 -21.59 -27.49
CA PHE A 239 35.28 -20.44 -26.72
C PHE A 239 33.97 -19.85 -27.24
N GLN A 240 33.43 -20.39 -28.34
CA GLN A 240 32.10 -20.01 -28.81
C GLN A 240 31.03 -20.52 -27.83
N MET A 241 29.82 -19.96 -27.86
CA MET A 241 28.72 -20.49 -27.06
C MET A 241 28.50 -21.97 -27.36
N PRO A 242 28.56 -22.86 -26.35
CA PRO A 242 28.52 -24.30 -26.56
C PRO A 242 27.17 -24.74 -27.10
N LYS A 243 27.22 -25.65 -28.07
CA LYS A 243 26.05 -26.39 -28.55
C LYS A 243 25.97 -27.76 -27.85
N GLN A 244 25.03 -28.60 -28.26
CA GLN A 244 24.85 -29.93 -27.68
C GLN A 244 26.17 -30.72 -27.64
N GLY A 245 26.55 -31.22 -26.47
CA GLY A 245 27.79 -31.99 -26.23
C GLY A 245 28.97 -31.19 -25.65
N GLY A 246 28.88 -29.86 -25.62
CA GLY A 246 29.95 -28.99 -25.13
C GLY A 246 31.06 -28.73 -26.15
N ASN A 247 31.90 -27.76 -25.82
CA ASN A 247 32.99 -27.34 -26.66
C ASN A 247 34.18 -28.31 -26.57
N LEU A 248 34.93 -28.39 -27.66
CA LEU A 248 36.25 -29.00 -27.65
C LEU A 248 37.19 -28.14 -26.79
N CYS A 249 38.06 -28.80 -26.02
CA CYS A 249 39.14 -28.16 -25.30
C CYS A 249 40.12 -27.49 -26.29
N ILE A 250 40.69 -26.33 -25.96
CA ILE A 250 41.93 -25.90 -26.65
C ILE A 250 43.02 -26.93 -26.36
N GLY A 251 43.81 -27.26 -27.39
CA GLY A 251 44.91 -28.21 -27.36
C GLY A 251 45.75 -28.03 -26.11
N GLY A 252 45.60 -28.98 -25.19
CA GLY A 252 45.97 -28.88 -23.78
C GLY A 252 47.37 -28.38 -23.56
N LEU A 253 47.50 -27.55 -22.54
CA LEU A 253 48.74 -26.88 -22.23
C LEU A 253 49.65 -27.86 -21.51
N PRO A 254 50.87 -28.08 -22.03
CA PRO A 254 51.83 -28.99 -21.43
C PRO A 254 52.32 -28.43 -20.10
N LEU A 255 51.90 -29.03 -18.99
CA LEU A 255 52.35 -28.61 -17.66
C LEU A 255 53.78 -29.09 -17.38
N ARG A 256 53.93 -30.40 -17.19
CA ARG A 256 55.18 -31.06 -16.77
C ARG A 256 55.21 -32.50 -17.24
N THR A 257 56.39 -33.09 -17.25
CA THR A 257 56.51 -34.53 -17.50
C THR A 257 55.92 -35.34 -16.34
N ILE A 258 55.42 -36.53 -16.63
CA ILE A 258 54.86 -37.41 -15.59
C ILE A 258 55.88 -37.77 -14.51
N ASN A 259 57.16 -37.92 -14.90
CA ASN A 259 58.24 -38.27 -13.98
C ASN A 259 58.54 -37.14 -13.00
N GLU A 260 58.52 -35.88 -13.47
CA GLU A 260 58.69 -34.72 -12.60
C GLU A 260 57.53 -34.61 -11.63
N LEU A 261 56.28 -34.72 -12.10
CA LEU A 261 55.10 -34.65 -11.22
C LEU A 261 55.13 -35.70 -10.10
N GLU A 262 55.58 -36.91 -10.40
CA GLU A 262 55.71 -38.00 -9.42
C GLU A 262 56.89 -37.77 -8.47
N THR A 263 58.08 -37.48 -9.02
CA THR A 263 59.31 -37.29 -8.23
C THR A 263 59.19 -36.09 -7.29
N GLU A 264 58.49 -35.05 -7.73
CA GLU A 264 58.27 -33.83 -6.98
C GLU A 264 57.06 -33.88 -6.03
N GLY A 265 56.32 -35.00 -6.00
CA GLY A 265 55.26 -35.27 -5.03
C GLY A 265 53.88 -34.69 -5.36
N PHE A 266 53.66 -34.16 -6.57
CA PHE A 266 52.33 -33.69 -7.00
C PHE A 266 51.32 -34.84 -7.10
N VAL A 267 51.79 -36.03 -7.46
CA VAL A 267 50.99 -37.25 -7.41
C VAL A 267 51.18 -37.91 -6.06
N ASN A 268 50.08 -38.11 -5.34
CA ASN A 268 50.08 -38.78 -4.04
C ASN A 268 48.89 -39.73 -3.94
N ASP A 269 49.13 -40.98 -3.55
CA ASP A 269 48.09 -42.02 -3.39
C ASP A 269 47.17 -42.14 -4.62
N ASP A 270 47.78 -42.35 -5.79
CA ASP A 270 47.09 -42.48 -7.10
C ASP A 270 46.20 -41.28 -7.46
N SER A 271 46.45 -40.13 -6.84
CA SER A 271 45.62 -38.93 -6.94
C SER A 271 46.41 -37.71 -7.39
N LEU A 272 45.74 -36.82 -8.12
CA LEU A 272 46.27 -35.54 -8.61
C LEU A 272 45.27 -34.42 -8.33
N HIS A 273 45.73 -33.32 -7.74
CA HIS A 273 44.89 -32.16 -7.43
C HIS A 273 45.00 -31.13 -8.56
N CYS A 274 43.98 -31.09 -9.43
CA CYS A 274 43.86 -30.09 -10.48
C CYS A 274 43.02 -28.89 -10.01
N PHE A 275 43.26 -27.72 -10.58
CA PHE A 275 42.41 -26.54 -10.38
C PHE A 275 42.17 -25.77 -11.68
N LEU A 276 41.09 -25.00 -11.68
CA LEU A 276 40.71 -24.01 -12.68
C LEU A 276 40.27 -22.74 -11.96
N GLN A 277 40.81 -21.60 -12.35
CA GLN A 277 40.38 -20.29 -11.87
C GLN A 277 40.03 -19.40 -13.07
N ILE A 278 38.90 -18.68 -13.03
CA ILE A 278 38.48 -17.73 -14.06
C ILE A 278 38.45 -16.33 -13.46
N GLU A 279 39.06 -15.37 -14.14
CA GLU A 279 38.99 -13.96 -13.74
C GLU A 279 37.59 -13.39 -14.08
N PRO A 280 36.96 -12.61 -13.18
CA PRO A 280 35.62 -12.06 -13.38
C PRO A 280 35.46 -11.12 -14.58
#